data_AF-A0A139I9R8-F1
#
_entry.id   AF-A0A139I9R8-F1
#
_cell.length_a   1.000
_cell.length_b   1.000
_cell.length_c   1.000
_cell.angle_alpha   90.00
_cell.angle_beta   90.00
_cell.angle_gamma   90.00
#
_symmetry.space_group_name_H-M   'P 1'
#
loop_
_entity.id
_entity.type
_entity.pdbx_description
1 polymer ?
#
loop_
_entity_poly.entity_id
_entity_poly.type
_entity_poly.pdbx_seq_one_letter_code
_entity_poly.pdbx_strand_id
1 'polypeptide(L)'
;MTEDQKQKVLDKWSTLQARGFGFVPVHEPEKYTLPPPLQYYGLAPPDYYYSISAFHQIHCLAIMCCGDTALEGADEYSIAEGRDKVVIGTSGLGTTHQCKDWDAIKDYAESHANPKWKRPKDGSDL
;
A
#
# COMPACT_ATOMS: atom_id res chain seq x y z
N MET A 1 -23.74 -5.57 -2.27
CA MET A 1 -23.58 -4.35 -1.46
C MET A 1 -23.89 -3.16 -2.36
N THR A 2 -24.75 -2.23 -1.95
CA THR A 2 -25.09 -1.04 -2.76
C THR A 2 -23.93 -0.04 -2.76
N GLU A 3 -23.91 0.89 -3.72
CA GLU A 3 -22.91 1.97 -3.76
C GLU A 3 -22.91 2.81 -2.48
N ASP A 4 -24.08 3.07 -1.89
CA ASP A 4 -24.19 3.75 -0.59
C ASP A 4 -23.55 2.96 0.56
N GLN A 5 -23.70 1.63 0.55
CA GLN A 5 -23.03 0.77 1.53
C GLN A 5 -21.51 0.77 1.33
N LYS A 6 -21.02 0.77 0.08
CA LYS A 6 -19.59 0.89 -0.25
C LYS A 6 -19.03 2.22 0.25
N GLN A 7 -19.71 3.33 -0.03
CA GLN A 7 -19.26 4.65 0.41
C GLN A 7 -19.19 4.77 1.93
N LYS A 8 -20.20 4.24 2.66
CA LYS A 8 -20.18 4.22 4.13
C LYS A 8 -19.01 3.42 4.71
N VAL A 9 -18.61 2.33 4.05
CA VAL A 9 -17.43 1.56 4.44
C VAL A 9 -16.16 2.36 4.19
N LEU A 10 -16.03 3.00 3.02
CA LEU A 10 -14.88 3.85 2.68
C LEU A 10 -14.74 5.04 3.64
N ASP A 11 -15.85 5.71 3.96
CA ASP A 11 -15.86 6.84 4.90
C ASP A 11 -15.36 6.41 6.27
N LYS A 12 -15.87 5.30 6.81
CA LYS A 12 -15.41 4.72 8.08
C LYS A 12 -13.94 4.28 8.01
N TRP A 13 -13.54 3.66 6.91
CA TRP A 13 -12.16 3.23 6.70
C TRP A 13 -11.19 4.41 6.75
N SER A 14 -11.55 5.53 6.11
CA SER A 14 -10.74 6.74 6.11
C SER A 14 -10.47 7.30 7.51
N THR A 15 -11.40 7.08 8.46
CA THR A 15 -11.22 7.51 9.86
C THR A 15 -10.18 6.71 10.63
N LEU A 16 -9.81 5.51 10.15
CA LEU A 16 -8.80 4.67 10.78
C LEU A 16 -7.38 5.16 10.50
N GLN A 17 -7.18 5.91 9.42
CA GLN A 17 -5.86 6.45 9.08
C GLN A 17 -5.56 7.66 9.96
N ALA A 18 -4.44 7.61 10.68
CA ALA A 18 -3.99 8.75 11.45
C ALA A 18 -3.68 9.95 10.54
N ARG A 19 -3.93 11.15 11.06
CA ARG A 19 -3.41 12.37 10.45
C ARG A 19 -1.88 12.27 10.38
N GLY A 20 -1.30 12.59 9.22
CA GLY A 20 0.13 12.40 8.97
C GLY A 20 0.54 10.96 8.63
N PHE A 21 -0.41 10.08 8.27
CA PHE A 21 -0.18 8.72 7.75
C PHE A 21 0.64 7.79 8.66
N GLY A 22 0.75 8.13 9.95
CA GLY A 22 1.50 7.33 10.91
C GLY A 22 3.01 7.52 10.89
N PHE A 23 3.52 8.54 10.18
CA PHE A 23 4.93 8.90 10.25
C PHE A 23 5.23 9.63 11.55
N VAL A 24 6.28 9.18 12.24
CA VAL A 24 6.72 9.73 13.52
C VAL A 24 8.22 10.06 13.45
N PRO A 25 8.63 11.25 13.94
CA PRO A 25 10.04 11.56 14.13
C PRO A 25 10.58 10.83 15.37
N VAL A 26 11.81 10.36 15.28
CA VAL A 26 12.56 9.72 16.35
C VAL A 26 13.94 10.37 16.41
N HIS A 27 14.24 11.00 17.54
CA HIS A 27 15.57 11.52 17.84
C HIS A 27 16.45 10.41 18.40
N GLU A 28 17.72 10.38 17.98
CA GLU A 28 18.73 9.42 18.47
C GLU A 28 18.25 7.94 18.39
N PRO A 29 17.82 7.46 17.20
CA PRO A 29 17.26 6.12 17.03
C PRO A 29 18.21 5.00 17.45
N GLU A 30 19.52 5.25 17.45
CA GLU A 30 20.56 4.35 17.92
C GLU A 30 20.42 3.94 19.40
N LYS A 31 19.62 4.68 20.19
CA LYS A 31 19.28 4.31 21.57
C LYS A 31 18.27 3.16 21.67
N TYR A 32 17.64 2.80 20.55
CA TYR A 32 16.55 1.83 20.50
C TYR A 32 16.89 0.68 19.53
N THR A 33 16.19 -0.44 19.67
CA THR A 33 16.29 -1.56 18.71
C THR A 33 15.36 -1.30 17.52
N LEU A 34 15.75 -0.35 16.67
CA LEU A 34 14.99 0.04 15.49
C LEU A 34 15.68 -0.43 14.19
N PRO A 35 14.92 -0.68 13.12
CA PRO A 35 15.49 -0.84 11.79
C PRO A 35 16.10 0.48 11.31
N PRO A 36 16.84 0.48 10.18
CA PRO A 36 17.23 1.73 9.55
C PRO A 36 16.01 2.65 9.28
N PRO A 37 16.15 3.96 9.52
CA PRO A 37 15.07 4.92 9.29
C PRO A 37 14.77 5.10 7.80
N LEU A 38 13.61 5.70 7.50
CA LEU A 38 13.28 6.13 6.15
C LEU A 38 14.27 7.21 5.71
N GLN A 39 14.93 6.97 4.58
CA GLN A 39 15.88 7.92 3.99
C GLN A 39 15.16 8.71 2.89
N TYR A 40 15.08 10.02 3.08
CA TYR A 40 14.55 10.96 2.10
C TYR A 40 15.48 12.15 1.99
N TYR A 41 15.68 12.65 0.77
CA TYR A 41 16.59 13.77 0.54
C TYR A 41 16.10 15.02 1.30
N GLY A 42 16.91 15.51 2.23
CA GLY A 42 16.56 16.65 3.12
C GLY A 42 16.06 16.27 4.52
N LEU A 43 15.80 14.98 4.80
CA LEU A 43 15.63 14.48 6.17
C LEU A 43 17.00 14.17 6.77
N ALA A 44 17.74 15.24 7.10
CA ALA A 44 19.03 15.13 7.77
C ALA A 44 18.84 15.09 9.30
N PRO A 45 19.81 14.55 10.05
CA PRO A 45 19.79 14.52 11.51
C PRO A 45 19.42 15.89 12.14
N PRO A 46 18.79 15.92 13.33
CA PRO A 46 18.65 14.81 14.27
C PRO A 46 17.35 13.98 14.15
N ASP A 47 16.47 14.33 13.20
CA ASP A 47 15.10 13.79 13.17
C ASP A 47 14.97 12.72 12.11
N TYR A 48 14.93 11.46 12.56
CA TYR A 48 14.75 10.31 11.70
C TYR A 48 13.28 9.91 11.67
N TYR A 49 12.75 9.57 10.50
CA TYR A 49 11.34 9.25 10.35
C TYR A 49 11.10 7.75 10.24
N TYR A 50 10.05 7.29 10.91
CA TYR A 50 9.56 5.92 10.89
C TYR A 50 8.05 5.93 10.65
N SER A 51 7.51 4.93 9.97
CA SER A 51 6.05 4.73 9.90
C SER A 51 5.63 3.67 10.90
N ILE A 52 4.55 3.91 11.64
CA ILE A 52 3.94 2.89 12.48
C ILE A 52 3.26 1.85 11.56
N SER A 53 3.67 0.58 11.71
CA SER A 53 3.22 -0.55 10.88
C SER A 53 1.70 -0.59 10.67
N ALA A 54 0.91 -0.35 11.72
CA ALA A 54 -0.54 -0.43 11.65
C ALA A 54 -1.14 0.55 10.60
N PHE A 55 -0.60 1.76 10.49
CA PHE A 55 -1.11 2.74 9.53
C PHE A 55 -0.66 2.43 8.10
N HIS A 56 0.54 1.90 7.92
CA HIS A 56 0.99 1.40 6.61
C HIS A 56 0.11 0.23 6.12
N GLN A 57 -0.21 -0.72 7.01
CA GLN A 57 -1.07 -1.86 6.66
C GLN A 57 -2.50 -1.45 6.31
N ILE A 58 -3.09 -0.51 7.06
CA ILE A 58 -4.45 0.00 6.79
C ILE A 58 -4.51 0.75 5.46
N HIS A 59 -3.47 1.52 5.12
CA HIS A 59 -3.34 2.20 3.82
C HIS A 59 -3.38 1.20 2.66
N CYS A 60 -2.51 0.18 2.69
CA CYS A 60 -2.45 -0.85 1.65
C CYS A 60 -3.77 -1.63 1.55
N LEU A 61 -4.41 -1.94 2.68
CA LEU A 61 -5.69 -2.63 2.69
C LEU A 61 -6.84 -1.76 2.11
N ALA A 62 -6.80 -0.44 2.29
CA ALA A 62 -7.73 0.49 1.65
C ALA A 62 -7.63 0.41 0.11
N ILE A 63 -6.40 0.46 -0.40
CA ILE A 63 -6.09 0.39 -1.82
C ILE A 63 -6.62 -0.92 -2.43
N MET A 64 -6.39 -2.05 -1.76
CA MET A 64 -6.94 -3.34 -2.19
C MET A 64 -8.47 -3.37 -2.16
N CYS A 65 -9.11 -2.80 -1.15
CA CYS A 65 -10.57 -2.73 -1.06
C CYS A 65 -11.19 -1.94 -2.22
N CYS A 66 -10.46 -0.96 -2.76
CA CYS A 66 -10.90 -0.16 -3.91
C CYS A 66 -10.61 -0.84 -5.26
N GLY A 67 -10.04 -2.04 -5.28
CA GLY A 67 -9.63 -2.71 -6.51
C GLY A 67 -8.63 -1.89 -7.31
N ASP A 68 -7.69 -1.23 -6.63
CA ASP A 68 -6.67 -0.49 -7.35
C ASP A 68 -5.78 -1.45 -8.15
N THR A 69 -5.62 -1.13 -9.43
CA THR A 69 -4.79 -1.88 -10.39
C THR A 69 -3.73 -0.97 -11.02
N ALA A 70 -3.51 0.21 -10.45
CA ALA A 70 -2.46 1.11 -10.89
C ALA A 70 -1.09 0.41 -10.82
N LEU A 71 -0.31 0.55 -11.89
CA LEU A 71 1.08 0.13 -11.91
C LEU A 71 1.91 1.21 -11.25
N GLU A 72 2.60 0.86 -10.17
CA GLU A 72 3.46 1.80 -9.45
C GLU A 72 4.85 1.86 -10.10
N GLY A 73 5.40 3.06 -10.18
CA GLY A 73 6.74 3.34 -10.72
C GLY A 73 7.68 3.95 -9.68
N ALA A 74 8.85 4.41 -10.13
CA ALA A 74 9.75 5.20 -9.30
C ALA A 74 9.16 6.60 -9.04
N ASP A 75 9.30 7.09 -7.80
CA ASP A 75 8.90 8.45 -7.45
C ASP A 75 9.85 9.50 -8.07
N GLU A 76 9.39 10.75 -8.17
CA GLU A 76 10.13 11.85 -8.84
C GLU A 76 11.53 12.08 -8.24
N TYR A 77 11.70 11.87 -6.93
CA TYR A 77 13.00 12.05 -6.27
C TYR A 77 13.95 10.92 -6.65
N SER A 78 13.46 9.68 -6.66
CA SER A 78 14.24 8.53 -7.11
C SER A 78 14.67 8.64 -8.58
N ILE A 79 13.84 9.22 -9.45
CA ILE A 79 14.20 9.50 -10.85
C ILE A 79 15.29 10.58 -10.93
N ALA A 80 15.12 11.69 -10.19
CA ALA A 80 16.08 12.80 -10.20
C ALA A 80 17.50 12.39 -9.75
N GLU A 81 17.60 11.38 -8.89
CA GLU A 81 18.88 10.84 -8.39
C GLU A 81 19.41 9.65 -9.20
N GLY A 82 18.74 9.23 -10.28
CA GLY A 82 19.12 8.05 -11.08
C GLY A 82 19.01 6.73 -10.31
N ARG A 83 18.06 6.66 -9.38
CA ARG A 83 17.75 5.51 -8.52
C ARG A 83 16.47 4.77 -8.93
N ASP A 84 15.93 5.03 -10.12
CA ASP A 84 14.77 4.36 -10.72
C ASP A 84 15.07 2.93 -11.22
N LYS A 85 15.80 2.16 -10.42
CA LYS A 85 16.19 0.77 -10.73
C LYS A 85 15.26 -0.20 -10.03
N VAL A 86 14.93 -1.30 -10.73
CA VAL A 86 14.09 -2.40 -10.19
C VAL A 86 14.58 -2.90 -8.82
N VAL A 87 15.90 -2.88 -8.55
CA VAL A 87 16.48 -3.35 -7.29
C VAL A 87 16.08 -2.51 -6.07
N ILE A 88 15.65 -1.28 -6.27
CA ILE A 88 15.22 -0.35 -5.21
C ILE A 88 13.72 -0.49 -4.93
N GLY A 89 12.95 -1.07 -5.86
CA GLY A 89 11.51 -1.26 -5.75
C GLY A 89 10.70 0.00 -6.03
N THR A 90 9.38 -0.10 -5.84
CA THR A 90 8.43 1.01 -5.85
C THR A 90 8.04 1.36 -4.42
N SER A 91 7.89 2.65 -4.13
CA SER A 91 7.33 3.15 -2.86
C SER A 91 5.85 3.55 -2.97
N GLY A 92 5.26 3.45 -4.17
CA GLY A 92 3.89 3.87 -4.47
C GLY A 92 3.66 5.40 -4.49
N LEU A 93 4.64 6.21 -4.09
CA LEU A 93 4.49 7.65 -3.96
C LEU A 93 4.31 8.36 -5.31
N GLY A 94 3.32 9.25 -5.37
CA GLY A 94 2.97 9.99 -6.59
C GLY A 94 2.17 9.19 -7.62
N THR A 95 1.89 7.90 -7.36
CA THR A 95 1.07 7.07 -8.25
C THR A 95 -0.38 7.53 -8.19
N THR A 96 -0.99 7.73 -9.37
CA THR A 96 -2.43 7.97 -9.45
C THR A 96 -3.18 6.66 -9.23
N HIS A 97 -3.72 6.48 -8.03
CA HIS A 97 -4.57 5.34 -7.70
C HIS A 97 -5.87 5.37 -8.50
N GLN A 98 -6.30 4.23 -9.04
CA GLN A 98 -7.55 4.11 -9.80
C GLN A 98 -8.43 3.03 -9.21
N CYS A 99 -9.52 3.42 -8.55
CA CYS A 99 -10.53 2.46 -8.11
C CYS A 99 -11.14 1.74 -9.33
N LYS A 100 -11.18 0.41 -9.28
CA LYS A 100 -11.87 -0.42 -10.28
C LYS A 100 -12.90 -1.29 -9.58
N ASP A 101 -13.78 -1.86 -10.40
CA ASP A 101 -14.74 -2.84 -9.90
C ASP A 101 -14.00 -4.10 -9.43
N TRP A 102 -14.00 -4.33 -8.12
CA TRP A 102 -13.36 -5.48 -7.50
C TRP A 102 -13.88 -6.81 -8.05
N ASP A 103 -15.18 -6.88 -8.35
CA ASP A 103 -15.79 -8.09 -8.89
C ASP A 103 -15.24 -8.37 -10.30
N ALA A 104 -15.08 -7.33 -11.13
CA ALA A 104 -14.48 -7.46 -12.45
C ALA A 104 -13.00 -7.91 -12.41
N ILE A 105 -12.21 -7.40 -11.47
CA ILE A 105 -10.81 -7.83 -11.27
C ILE A 105 -10.76 -9.30 -10.89
N LYS A 106 -11.59 -9.69 -9.93
CA LYS A 106 -11.67 -11.06 -9.44
C LYS A 106 -12.13 -12.01 -10.54
N ASP A 107 -13.17 -11.66 -11.30
CA ASP A 107 -13.67 -12.44 -12.43
C ASP A 107 -12.61 -12.62 -13.51
N TYR A 108 -11.84 -11.57 -13.83
CA TYR A 108 -10.71 -11.66 -14.74
C TYR A 108 -9.66 -12.65 -14.23
N ALA A 109 -9.27 -12.55 -12.96
CA ALA A 109 -8.29 -13.46 -12.36
C ALA A 109 -8.77 -14.92 -12.36
N GLU A 110 -10.04 -15.17 -12.01
CA GLU A 110 -10.62 -16.52 -11.97
C GLU A 110 -10.79 -17.15 -13.37
N SER A 111 -11.16 -16.34 -14.37
CA SER A 111 -11.30 -16.81 -15.74
C SER A 111 -9.97 -17.18 -16.39
N HIS A 112 -8.88 -16.48 -16.04
CA HIS A 112 -7.54 -16.70 -16.56
C HIS A 112 -6.64 -17.59 -15.68
N ALA A 113 -7.12 -18.00 -14.50
CA ALA A 113 -6.40 -18.92 -13.63
C ALA A 113 -6.15 -20.27 -14.32
N ASN A 114 -4.94 -20.80 -14.18
CA ASN A 114 -4.60 -22.13 -14.69
C ASN A 114 -5.52 -23.18 -14.03
N PRO A 115 -6.20 -24.04 -14.82
CA PRO A 115 -7.17 -25.02 -14.32
C PRO A 115 -6.66 -25.92 -13.21
N LYS A 116 -5.35 -26.22 -13.18
CA LYS A 116 -4.71 -27.05 -12.14
C LYS A 116 -4.85 -26.46 -10.73
N TRP A 117 -4.96 -25.13 -10.61
CA TRP A 117 -5.02 -24.43 -9.32
C TRP A 117 -6.42 -23.94 -8.97
N LYS A 118 -7.44 -24.25 -9.80
CA LYS A 118 -8.82 -23.90 -9.50
C LYS A 118 -9.33 -24.84 -8.41
N ARG A 119 -9.50 -24.29 -7.20
CA ARG A 119 -10.12 -25.02 -6.09
C ARG A 119 -11.59 -25.31 -6.41
N PRO A 120 -12.12 -26.47 -5.97
CA PRO A 120 -13.54 -26.76 -6.07
C PRO A 120 -14.40 -25.68 -5.41
N LYS A 121 -15.46 -25.23 -6.09
CA LYS A 121 -16.36 -24.19 -5.55
C LYS A 121 -17.19 -24.67 -4.35
N ASP A 122 -17.26 -25.98 -4.13
CA ASP A 122 -17.97 -26.61 -3.01
C ASP A 122 -17.12 -26.71 -1.73
N GLY A 123 -15.86 -26.26 -1.77
CA GLY A 123 -14.96 -26.32 -0.61
C GLY A 123 -14.53 -27.74 -0.23
N SER A 124 -14.65 -28.71 -1.15
CA SER A 124 -14.26 -30.11 -0.93
C SER A 124 -12.76 -30.34 -0.68
N ASP A 125 -11.94 -29.28 -0.71
CA ASP A 125 -10.51 -29.27 -0.42
C ASP A 125 -10.14 -28.53 0.89
N LEU A 126 -11.12 -28.18 1.72
CA LEU A 126 -10.97 -27.69 3.11
C LEU A 126 -11.43 -28.75 4.11
#